data_AF-A0A1D6P0H0-F1
#
_entry.id   AF-A0A1D6P0H0-F1
#
_cell.length_a   1.000
_cell.length_b   1.000
_cell.length_c   1.000
_cell.angle_alpha   90.00
_cell.angle_beta   90.00
_cell.angle_gamma   90.00
#
_symmetry.space_group_name_H-M   'P 1'
#
loop_
_entity.id
_entity.type
_entity.pdbx_description
1 polymer ?
#
loop_
_entity_poly.entity_id
_entity_poly.type
_entity_poly.pdbx_seq_one_letter_code
_entity_poly.pdbx_strand_id
1 'polypeptide(L)'
;MGSVVAFAKLDGERYPKTAATVGVKGFPTVLLFVNGTEHAYHGLHTKDAIVTWVRKKTGVPIIRLQSKDSAEEFLKKDMTFVIALFTNLEVLMRYEMLDAEKCIVFKF
;
A
#
# COMPACT_ATOMS: atom_id res chain seq x y z
N MET A 1 -11.16 12.22 -0.53
CA MET A 1 -10.04 11.89 -1.45
C MET A 1 -9.57 10.49 -1.09
N GLY A 2 -9.98 9.49 -1.88
CA GLY A 2 -9.82 8.07 -1.55
C GLY A 2 -8.39 7.57 -1.81
N SER A 3 -7.90 6.71 -0.94
CA SER A 3 -6.65 5.98 -1.12
C SER A 3 -6.71 5.12 -2.40
N VAL A 4 -5.64 5.15 -3.19
CA VAL A 4 -5.46 4.37 -4.45
C VAL A 4 -5.46 2.84 -4.21
N VAL A 5 -5.52 2.41 -2.95
CA VAL A 5 -5.49 1.01 -2.53
C VAL A 5 -6.80 0.66 -1.83
N ALA A 6 -7.54 -0.29 -2.40
CA ALA A 6 -8.73 -0.85 -1.80
C ALA A 6 -8.39 -1.94 -0.79
N PHE A 7 -9.24 -2.12 0.21
CA PHE A 7 -9.13 -3.20 1.18
C PHE A 7 -10.35 -4.11 1.07
N ALA A 8 -10.12 -5.41 1.14
CA ALA A 8 -11.14 -6.45 1.12
C ALA A 8 -10.85 -7.47 2.21
N LYS A 9 -11.90 -8.16 2.65
CA LYS A 9 -11.79 -9.33 3.55
C LYS A 9 -12.32 -10.55 2.82
N LEU A 10 -11.55 -11.63 2.82
CA LEU A 10 -12.00 -12.95 2.38
C LEU A 10 -12.09 -13.83 3.62
N ASP A 11 -13.30 -14.15 4.07
CA ASP A 11 -13.49 -15.32 4.93
C ASP A 11 -13.19 -16.55 4.08
N GLY A 12 -12.46 -17.51 4.59
CA GLY A 12 -12.29 -18.72 3.81
C GLY A 12 -12.01 -19.96 4.59
N GLU A 13 -12.46 -19.98 5.83
CA GLU A 13 -13.19 -21.16 6.30
C GLU A 13 -14.50 -21.28 5.51
N ARG A 14 -15.21 -20.18 5.26
CA ARG A 14 -16.48 -20.17 4.50
C ARG A 14 -16.31 -20.38 2.99
N TYR A 15 -15.26 -19.81 2.41
CA TYR A 15 -14.91 -19.88 0.98
C TYR A 15 -13.53 -20.50 0.72
N PRO A 16 -13.32 -21.80 0.99
CA PRO A 16 -12.01 -22.45 0.88
C PRO A 16 -11.51 -22.55 -0.57
N LYS A 17 -12.41 -22.77 -1.54
CA LYS A 17 -12.07 -22.84 -2.98
C LYS A 17 -11.49 -21.53 -3.50
N THR A 18 -12.13 -20.41 -3.17
CA THR A 18 -11.68 -19.06 -3.54
C THR A 18 -10.32 -18.77 -2.92
N ALA A 19 -10.12 -19.13 -1.65
CA ALA A 19 -8.86 -18.91 -0.96
C ALA A 19 -7.70 -19.74 -1.53
N ALA A 20 -7.95 -20.99 -1.91
CA ALA A 20 -6.96 -21.82 -2.61
C ALA A 20 -6.61 -21.24 -3.98
N THR A 21 -7.59 -20.69 -4.71
CA THR A 21 -7.40 -20.08 -6.04
C THR A 21 -6.46 -18.88 -5.98
N VAL A 22 -6.51 -18.09 -4.92
CA VAL A 22 -5.60 -16.95 -4.69
C VAL A 22 -4.31 -17.34 -3.95
N GLY A 23 -3.99 -18.64 -3.89
CA GLY A 23 -2.70 -19.13 -3.37
C GLY A 23 -2.56 -19.19 -1.84
N VAL A 24 -3.65 -19.08 -1.08
CA VAL A 24 -3.59 -19.10 0.39
C VAL A 24 -3.42 -20.53 0.91
N LYS A 25 -2.35 -20.77 1.69
CA LYS A 25 -1.99 -22.08 2.27
C LYS A 25 -2.26 -22.20 3.78
N GLY A 26 -2.52 -21.09 4.47
CA GLY A 26 -2.75 -21.05 5.92
C GLY A 26 -3.29 -19.69 6.36
N PHE A 27 -3.72 -19.57 7.61
CA PHE A 27 -4.32 -18.35 8.17
C PHE A 27 -3.55 -17.84 9.40
N PRO A 28 -3.50 -16.51 9.62
CA PRO A 28 -3.94 -15.44 8.72
C PRO A 28 -2.96 -15.23 7.55
N THR A 29 -3.45 -14.78 6.39
CA THR A 29 -2.60 -14.39 5.25
C THR A 29 -3.05 -13.02 4.74
N VAL A 30 -2.07 -12.15 4.44
CA VAL A 30 -2.30 -10.83 3.82
C VAL A 30 -1.69 -10.84 2.43
N LEU A 31 -2.51 -10.55 1.42
CA LEU A 31 -2.10 -10.44 0.02
C LEU A 31 -2.34 -9.02 -0.47
N LEU A 32 -1.39 -8.49 -1.25
CA LEU A 32 -1.56 -7.29 -2.05
C LEU A 32 -1.55 -7.68 -3.52
N PHE A 33 -2.61 -7.31 -4.23
CA PHE A 33 -2.67 -7.40 -5.67
C PHE A 33 -2.21 -6.07 -6.25
N VAL A 34 -1.22 -6.09 -7.14
CA VAL A 34 -0.77 -4.93 -7.91
C VAL A 34 -0.83 -5.33 -9.38
N ASN A 35 -1.68 -4.66 -10.17
CA ASN A 35 -1.87 -4.93 -11.60
C ASN A 35 -2.11 -6.43 -11.85
N GLY A 36 -3.03 -7.02 -11.08
CA GLY A 36 -3.41 -8.44 -11.14
C GLY A 36 -2.41 -9.44 -10.53
N THR A 37 -1.20 -9.02 -10.15
CA THR A 37 -0.18 -9.91 -9.57
C THR A 37 -0.26 -9.92 -8.04
N GLU A 38 -0.32 -11.09 -7.41
CA GLU A 38 -0.32 -11.21 -5.95
C GLU A 38 1.08 -11.09 -5.32
N HIS A 39 1.13 -10.44 -4.16
CA HIS A 39 2.31 -10.35 -3.31
C HIS A 39 1.92 -10.71 -1.88
N ALA A 40 2.59 -11.73 -1.32
CA ALA A 40 2.40 -12.13 0.06
C ALA A 40 3.15 -11.22 1.04
N TYR A 41 2.49 -10.87 2.13
CA TYR A 41 3.09 -10.14 3.23
C TYR A 41 3.61 -11.09 4.31
N HIS A 42 4.89 -10.94 4.65
CA HIS A 42 5.57 -11.74 5.68
C HIS A 42 6.14 -10.88 6.83
N GLY A 43 5.75 -9.60 6.91
CA GLY A 43 6.24 -8.67 7.91
C GLY A 43 5.39 -8.66 9.19
N LEU A 44 5.66 -7.67 10.05
CA LEU A 44 4.92 -7.48 11.30
C LEU A 44 3.44 -7.12 11.03
N HIS A 45 2.51 -7.74 11.74
CA HIS A 45 1.07 -7.46 11.59
C HIS A 45 0.63 -6.19 12.35
N THR A 46 1.41 -5.11 12.23
CA THR A 46 1.06 -3.78 12.75
C THR A 46 0.58 -2.88 11.62
N LYS A 47 -0.28 -1.91 11.95
CA LYS A 47 -0.81 -0.93 10.99
C LYS A 47 0.33 -0.26 10.21
N ASP A 48 1.35 0.23 10.91
CA ASP A 48 2.43 1.00 10.28
C ASP A 48 3.32 0.14 9.37
N ALA A 49 3.58 -1.11 9.74
CA ALA A 49 4.37 -2.02 8.92
C ALA A 49 3.64 -2.39 7.62
N ILE A 50 2.34 -2.68 7.71
CA ILE A 50 1.49 -2.98 6.55
C ILE A 50 1.39 -1.76 5.63
N VAL A 51 1.11 -0.57 6.17
CA VAL A 51 1.03 0.66 5.38
C VAL A 51 2.36 0.95 4.67
N THR A 52 3.48 0.78 5.37
CA THR A 52 4.81 0.98 4.79
C THR A 52 5.10 -0.02 3.67
N TRP A 53 4.76 -1.29 3.87
CA TRP A 53 4.95 -2.32 2.86
C TRP A 53 4.08 -2.07 1.61
N VAL A 54 2.81 -1.71 1.79
CA VAL A 54 1.90 -1.36 0.69
C VAL A 54 2.44 -0.19 -0.10
N ARG A 55 2.89 0.90 0.56
CA ARG A 55 3.48 2.05 -0.11
C ARG A 55 4.71 1.69 -0.95
N LYS A 56 5.59 0.84 -0.39
CA LYS A 56 6.77 0.33 -1.11
C LYS A 56 6.38 -0.48 -2.35
N LYS A 57 5.35 -1.33 -2.25
CA LYS A 57 4.92 -2.21 -3.36
C LYS A 57 4.10 -1.50 -4.42
N THR A 58 3.31 -0.52 -4.02
CA THR A 58 2.44 0.24 -4.93
C THR A 58 3.17 1.36 -5.66
N GLY A 59 4.43 1.61 -5.33
CA GLY A 59 5.20 2.67 -5.96
C GLY A 59 4.65 4.05 -5.63
N VAL A 60 4.03 4.22 -4.46
CA VAL A 60 3.66 5.54 -3.91
C VAL A 60 4.73 5.97 -2.90
N PRO A 61 5.92 6.44 -3.35
CA PRO A 61 6.93 7.00 -2.46
C PRO A 61 6.68 8.49 -2.16
N ILE A 62 5.60 9.08 -2.70
CA ILE A 62 5.39 10.53 -2.61
C ILE A 62 4.67 10.84 -1.30
N ILE A 63 5.43 11.33 -0.32
CA ILE A 63 4.89 11.92 0.90
C ILE A 63 4.72 13.40 0.63
N ARG A 64 3.46 13.84 0.58
CA ARG A 64 3.12 15.23 0.30
C ARG A 64 3.34 16.06 1.56
N LEU A 65 4.42 16.84 1.58
CA LEU A 65 4.70 17.80 2.64
C LEU A 65 4.05 19.14 2.27
N GLN A 66 2.96 19.49 2.94
CA GLN A 66 2.18 20.72 2.65
C GLN A 66 2.51 21.88 3.59
N SER A 67 3.27 21.64 4.66
CA SER A 67 3.64 22.65 5.64
C SER A 67 5.07 22.44 6.14
N LYS A 68 5.66 23.52 6.66
CA LYS A 68 7.00 23.50 7.25
C LYS A 68 7.07 22.53 8.44
N ASP A 69 6.06 22.53 9.30
CA ASP A 69 5.99 21.67 10.48
C ASP A 69 6.00 20.17 10.09
N SER A 70 5.21 19.81 9.07
CA SER A 70 5.17 18.44 8.56
C SER A 70 6.50 18.01 7.94
N ALA A 71 7.25 18.94 7.34
CA ALA A 71 8.58 18.66 6.81
C ALA A 71 9.58 18.44 7.94
N GLU A 72 9.61 19.32 8.95
CA GLU A 72 10.52 19.21 10.09
C GLU A 72 10.32 17.92 10.89
N GLU A 73 9.06 17.49 11.07
CA GLU A 73 8.76 16.21 11.71
C GLU A 73 9.19 15.01 10.86
N PHE A 74 9.07 15.13 9.53
CA PHE A 74 9.51 14.09 8.60
C PHE A 74 11.03 13.94 8.57
N LEU A 75 11.78 15.05 8.68
CA LEU A 75 13.25 15.06 8.74
C LEU A 75 13.82 14.34 9.97
N LYS A 76 13.04 14.21 11.06
CA LYS A 76 13.47 13.49 12.28
C LYS A 76 13.51 11.96 12.11
N LYS A 77 13.02 11.44 10.99
CA LYS A 77 13.05 10.01 10.68
C LYS A 77 14.44 9.64 10.16
N ASP A 78 15.02 8.60 10.74
CA ASP A 78 16.34 8.08 10.37
C ASP A 78 16.25 7.28 9.04
N MET A 79 16.00 7.98 7.94
CA MET A 79 15.80 7.44 6.60
C MET A 79 16.42 8.37 5.56
N THR A 80 17.01 7.82 4.51
CA THR A 80 17.44 8.59 3.34
C THR A 80 16.24 8.92 2.46
N PHE A 81 16.04 10.21 2.13
CA PHE A 81 14.94 10.67 1.26
C PHE A 81 15.44 11.70 0.24
N VAL A 82 14.70 11.81 -0.88
CA VAL A 82 14.87 12.85 -1.89
C VAL A 82 13.70 13.82 -1.77
N ILE A 83 13.98 15.12 -1.66
CA ILE A 83 12.96 16.17 -1.63
C ILE A 83 12.91 16.80 -3.02
N ALA A 84 11.71 16.86 -3.61
CA ALA A 84 11.46 17.57 -4.84
C ALA A 84 10.43 18.68 -4.60
N LEU A 85 10.79 19.92 -4.95
CA LEU A 85 9.93 21.09 -4.82
C LEU A 85 9.29 21.38 -6.18
N PHE A 86 7.96 21.37 -6.23
CA PHE A 86 7.21 21.66 -7.44
C PHE A 86 6.35 22.91 -7.26
N THR A 87 6.43 23.85 -8.19
CA THR A 87 5.54 25.02 -8.26
C THR A 87 4.13 24.66 -8.71
N ASN A 88 3.97 23.54 -9.44
CA ASN A 88 2.67 22.97 -9.81
C ASN A 88 2.68 21.43 -9.64
N LEU A 89 1.76 20.91 -8.83
CA LEU A 89 1.68 19.52 -8.37
C LEU A 89 0.76 18.62 -9.21
N GLU A 90 0.10 19.17 -10.23
CA GLU A 90 -0.87 18.41 -11.04
C GLU A 90 -0.23 17.33 -11.93
N VAL A 91 1.03 17.50 -12.32
CA VAL A 91 1.72 16.60 -13.26
C VAL A 91 2.07 15.25 -12.62
N LEU A 92 2.27 15.20 -11.30
CA LEU A 92 2.56 13.96 -10.57
C LEU A 92 1.33 13.07 -10.38
N MET A 93 0.16 13.67 -10.15
CA MET A 93 -1.09 12.96 -9.88
C MET A 93 -1.58 12.17 -11.10
N ARG A 94 -1.22 12.63 -12.32
CA ARG A 94 -1.73 12.07 -13.57
C ARG A 94 -1.08 10.74 -13.97
N TYR A 95 0.15 10.48 -13.54
CA TYR A 95 0.82 9.20 -13.76
C TYR A 95 0.41 8.13 -12.75
N GLU A 96 0.10 8.49 -11.50
CA GLU A 96 -0.34 7.52 -10.47
C GLU A 96 -1.79 7.02 -10.66
N MET A 97 -2.66 7.78 -11.34
CA MET A 97 -4.06 7.38 -11.56
C MET A 97 -4.26 6.28 -12.61
N LEU A 98 -3.25 5.95 -13.43
CA LEU A 98 -3.36 4.90 -14.45
C LEU A 98 -3.14 3.48 -13.88
N ASP A 99 -2.77 3.33 -12.60
CA ASP A 99 -2.46 2.03 -11.95
C ASP A 99 -3.53 1.60 -10.91
N ALA A 100 -4.81 1.88 -11.15
CA ALA A 100 -5.89 1.66 -10.18
C ALA A 100 -6.39 0.20 -10.06
N GLU A 101 -5.48 -0.78 -10.06
CA GLU A 101 -5.78 -2.20 -9.78
C GLU A 101 -5.02 -2.69 -8.53
N LYS A 102 -5.13 -1.96 -7.42
CA LYS A 102 -4.41 -2.26 -6.17
C LYS A 102 -5.39 -2.61 -5.05
N CYS A 103 -5.42 -3.88 -4.65
CA CYS A 103 -6.32 -4.39 -3.60
C CYS A 103 -5.55 -5.19 -2.55
N ILE A 104 -5.83 -4.93 -1.27
CA ILE A 104 -5.32 -5.72 -0.15
C ILE A 104 -6.44 -6.64 0.31
N VAL A 105 -6.18 -7.94 0.35
CA VAL A 105 -7.13 -8.92 0.88
C VAL A 105 -6.62 -9.41 2.23
N PHE A 106 -7.40 -9.14 3.27
CA PHE A 106 -7.23 -9.72 4.60
C PHE A 106 -8.05 -10.99 4.72
N LYS A 107 -7.43 -12.08 5.16
CA LYS A 107 -8.15 -13.28 5.53
C LYS A 107 -7.85 -13.63 6.98
N PHE A 108 -8.93 -13.66 7.75
CA PHE A 108 -8.98 -14.17 9.12
C PHE A 108 -9.50 -15.59 9.06
#